data_AF-A0A7S4NEZ4-F1
#
_entry.id   AF-A0A7S4NEZ4-F1
#
_cell.length_a   1.000
_cell.length_b   1.000
_cell.length_c   1.000
_cell.angle_alpha   90.00
_cell.angle_beta   90.00
_cell.angle_gamma   90.00
#
_symmetry.space_group_name_H-M   'P 1'
#
loop_
_entity.id
_entity.type
_entity.pdbx_description
1 polymer ?
#
loop_
_entity_poly.entity_id
_entity_poly.type
_entity_poly.pdbx_seq_one_letter_code
_entity_poly.pdbx_strand_id
1 'polypeptide(L)'
;YRMLIKMGWKEGEGLGRNGTGPKEADISMMQFDRMGLGGNNLDNKTNSAENWLAAKASYDDVLLRLNASYSSSSPARSPSRKRKRDKKKEEEEKKEEKEEEK
;
A
#
# COMPACT_ATOMS: atom_id res chain seq x y z
N TYR A 1 -21.29 -21.35 33.14
CA TYR A 1 -20.45 -21.52 34.36
C TYR A 1 -21.08 -22.28 35.53
N ARG A 2 -22.40 -22.57 35.57
CA ARG A 2 -23.05 -23.18 36.76
C ARG A 2 -22.44 -24.51 37.21
N MET A 3 -21.97 -25.36 36.29
CA MET A 3 -21.30 -26.62 36.64
C MET A 3 -19.84 -26.44 37.08
N LEU A 4 -19.11 -25.50 36.48
CA LEU A 4 -17.73 -25.17 36.88
C LEU A 4 -17.70 -24.67 38.33
N ILE A 5 -18.61 -23.76 38.68
CA ILE A 5 -18.75 -23.25 40.05
C ILE A 5 -19.08 -24.36 41.04
N LYS A 6 -19.95 -25.31 40.67
CA LYS A 6 -20.26 -26.50 41.50
C LYS A 6 -19.05 -27.41 41.72
N MET A 7 -18.08 -27.42 40.80
CA MET A 7 -16.82 -28.16 40.91
C MET A 7 -15.73 -27.37 41.65
N GLY A 8 -16.06 -26.19 42.20
CA GLY A 8 -15.13 -25.36 42.96
C GLY A 8 -14.31 -24.38 42.13
N TRP A 9 -14.57 -24.29 40.82
CA TRP A 9 -13.93 -23.28 39.97
C TRP A 9 -14.50 -21.89 40.27
N LYS A 10 -13.60 -20.91 40.45
CA LYS A 10 -13.96 -19.51 40.71
C LYS A 10 -13.73 -18.66 39.47
N GLU A 11 -14.57 -17.65 39.30
CA GLU A 11 -14.45 -16.72 38.19
C GLU A 11 -13.10 -15.98 38.24
N GLY A 12 -12.38 -15.98 37.13
CA GLY A 12 -11.04 -15.38 37.02
C GLY A 12 -9.88 -16.28 37.48
N GLU A 13 -10.14 -17.49 37.99
CA GLU A 13 -9.12 -18.48 38.34
C GLU A 13 -8.85 -19.43 37.16
N GLY A 14 -7.58 -19.78 36.94
CA GLY A 14 -7.22 -20.84 35.99
C GLY A 14 -7.64 -22.21 36.53
N LEU A 15 -7.75 -23.22 35.66
CA LEU A 15 -7.99 -24.59 36.12
C LEU A 15 -6.71 -25.23 36.69
N GLY A 16 -6.85 -26.26 37.52
CA GLY A 16 -5.73 -27.04 38.08
C GLY A 16 -5.55 -26.84 39.60
N ARG A 17 -4.69 -27.66 40.22
CA ARG A 17 -4.52 -27.72 41.69
C ARG A 17 -4.17 -26.37 42.33
N ASN A 18 -3.41 -25.54 41.62
CA ASN A 18 -2.91 -24.25 42.10
C ASN A 18 -3.53 -23.06 41.34
N GLY A 19 -4.55 -23.27 40.52
CA GLY A 19 -5.17 -22.21 39.71
C GLY A 19 -4.27 -21.63 38.59
N THR A 20 -3.19 -22.33 38.24
CA THR A 20 -2.16 -21.87 37.29
C THR A 20 -2.46 -22.21 35.83
N GLY A 21 -3.60 -22.86 35.54
CA GLY A 21 -4.00 -23.15 34.18
C GLY A 21 -4.30 -21.87 33.37
N PRO A 22 -4.26 -21.96 32.04
CA PRO A 22 -4.65 -20.86 31.17
C PRO A 22 -6.09 -20.43 31.45
N LYS A 23 -6.32 -19.11 31.52
CA LYS A 23 -7.64 -18.51 31.75
C LYS A 23 -8.42 -18.29 30.46
N GLU A 24 -7.68 -18.11 29.37
CA GLU A 24 -8.21 -17.87 28.03
C GLU A 24 -7.93 -19.07 27.14
N ALA A 25 -8.79 -19.27 26.15
CA ALA A 25 -8.59 -20.30 25.14
C ALA A 25 -7.47 -19.86 24.19
N ASP A 26 -6.53 -20.77 23.92
CA ASP A 26 -5.52 -20.51 22.90
C ASP A 26 -6.15 -20.63 21.51
N ILE A 27 -5.95 -19.61 20.67
CA ILE A 27 -6.49 -19.58 19.32
C ILE A 27 -5.38 -20.07 18.38
N SER A 28 -5.55 -21.29 17.88
CA SER A 28 -4.65 -21.81 16.86
C SER A 28 -4.86 -21.06 15.54
N MET A 29 -3.78 -20.52 14.99
CA MET A 29 -3.80 -19.97 13.64
C MET A 29 -3.86 -21.12 12.63
N MET A 30 -4.93 -21.20 11.85
CA MET A 30 -5.02 -22.15 10.75
C MET A 30 -4.13 -21.70 9.60
N GLN A 31 -3.41 -22.65 9.01
CA GLN A 31 -2.69 -22.40 7.76
C GLN A 31 -3.73 -22.20 6.65
N PHE A 32 -3.81 -20.98 6.12
CA PHE A 32 -4.53 -20.70 4.89
C PHE A 32 -3.58 -20.97 3.71
N ASP A 33 -4.05 -21.80 2.78
CA ASP A 33 -3.33 -22.22 1.58
C ASP A 33 -2.00 -22.95 1.82
N ARG A 34 -1.36 -23.42 0.75
CA ARG A 34 -0.03 -24.05 0.80
C ARG A 34 1.09 -23.03 1.03
N MET A 35 0.80 -21.94 1.75
CA MET A 35 1.76 -20.90 2.07
C MET A 35 2.79 -21.44 3.07
N GLY A 36 4.05 -21.05 2.88
CA GLY A 36 5.11 -21.35 3.83
C GLY A 36 4.94 -20.60 5.15
N LEU A 37 5.66 -21.05 6.18
CA LEU A 37 5.74 -20.35 7.46
C LEU A 37 6.12 -18.87 7.25
N GLY A 38 5.29 -17.95 7.76
CA GLY A 38 5.49 -16.51 7.63
C GLY A 38 4.92 -15.88 6.35
N GLY A 39 4.32 -16.65 5.44
CA GLY A 39 3.65 -16.10 4.25
C GLY A 39 2.52 -15.11 4.61
N ASN A 40 1.79 -15.42 5.68
CA ASN A 40 0.69 -14.61 6.22
C ASN A 40 1.17 -13.23 6.76
N ASN A 41 2.48 -13.09 7.02
CA ASN A 41 3.09 -11.85 7.49
C ASN A 41 3.50 -10.93 6.33
N LEU A 42 3.48 -11.43 5.09
CA LEU A 42 3.73 -10.62 3.90
C LEU A 42 2.51 -9.77 3.57
N ASP A 43 1.32 -10.35 3.74
CA ASP A 43 0.05 -9.67 3.47
C ASP A 43 -0.33 -8.74 4.62
N ASN A 44 -0.09 -9.12 5.88
CA ASN A 44 -0.24 -8.23 7.05
C ASN A 44 0.82 -7.12 7.15
N LYS A 45 1.79 -7.07 6.24
CA LYS A 45 2.46 -5.82 5.86
C LYS A 45 1.61 -5.06 4.83
N THR A 46 0.32 -4.90 5.10
CA THR A 46 -0.65 -4.09 4.34
C THR A 46 -0.31 -2.59 4.31
N ASN A 47 0.92 -2.21 4.64
CA ASN A 47 1.48 -0.92 4.27
C ASN A 47 2.35 -1.00 3.01
N SER A 48 2.49 -2.13 2.30
CA SER A 48 3.37 -2.16 1.11
C SER A 48 2.77 -1.40 -0.09
N ALA A 49 1.45 -1.52 -0.31
CA ALA A 49 0.74 -0.75 -1.34
C ALA A 49 0.59 0.74 -0.98
N GLU A 50 0.29 1.04 0.30
CA GLU A 50 0.26 2.42 0.80
C GLU A 50 1.66 3.05 0.80
N ASN A 51 2.71 2.30 1.14
CA ASN A 51 4.09 2.76 1.08
C ASN A 51 4.55 3.02 -0.36
N TRP A 52 4.06 2.29 -1.37
CA TRP A 52 4.36 2.60 -2.77
C TRP A 52 3.75 3.94 -3.21
N LEU A 53 2.48 4.17 -2.87
CA LEU A 53 1.80 5.44 -3.15
C LEU A 53 2.43 6.61 -2.40
N ALA A 54 2.77 6.41 -1.12
CA ALA A 54 3.47 7.41 -0.30
C ALA A 54 4.89 7.70 -0.80
N ALA A 55 5.63 6.67 -1.21
CA ALA A 55 6.98 6.81 -1.77
C ALA A 55 7.00 7.46 -3.16
N LYS A 56 5.90 7.43 -3.91
CA LYS A 56 5.82 8.09 -5.22
C LYS A 56 6.00 9.60 -5.12
N ALA A 57 5.42 10.24 -4.09
CA ALA A 57 5.51 11.69 -3.91
C ALA A 57 6.93 12.15 -3.58
N SER A 58 7.63 11.42 -2.71
CA SER A 58 9.04 11.72 -2.38
C SER A 58 9.99 11.43 -3.55
N TYR A 59 9.69 10.40 -4.34
CA TYR A 59 10.46 10.08 -5.54
C TYR A 59 10.34 11.18 -6.62
N ASP A 60 9.13 11.72 -6.82
CA ASP A 60 8.89 12.80 -7.80
C ASP A 60 9.64 14.10 -7.42
N ASP A 61 9.68 14.45 -6.14
CA ASP A 61 10.45 15.60 -5.64
C ASP A 61 11.96 15.43 -5.88
N VAL A 62 12.51 14.24 -5.65
CA VAL A 62 13.92 13.93 -5.93
C VAL A 62 14.22 14.08 -7.43
N LEU A 63 13.33 13.60 -8.30
CA LEU A 63 13.49 13.75 -9.76
C LEU A 63 13.43 15.21 -10.21
N LEU A 64 12.52 16.00 -9.66
CA LEU A 64 12.43 17.43 -9.94
C LEU A 64 13.69 18.16 -9.51
N ARG A 65 14.19 17.88 -8.29
CA ARG A 65 15.42 18.46 -7.77
C ARG A 65 16.64 18.08 -8.60
N LEU A 66 16.72 16.83 -9.04
CA LEU A 66 17.79 16.35 -9.91
C LEU A 66 17.74 17.05 -11.27
N ASN A 67 16.56 17.11 -11.89
CA ASN A 67 16.41 17.81 -13.16
C ASN A 67 16.76 19.30 -13.03
N ALA A 68 16.42 19.94 -11.91
CA ALA A 68 16.81 21.32 -11.63
C ALA A 68 18.33 21.50 -11.46
N SER A 69 19.03 20.57 -10.77
CA SER A 69 20.48 20.68 -10.56
C SER A 69 21.31 20.39 -11.81
N TYR A 70 20.83 19.52 -12.70
CA TYR A 70 21.53 19.14 -13.93
C TYR A 70 21.05 19.91 -15.17
N SER A 71 19.95 20.66 -15.11
CA SER A 71 19.51 21.53 -16.20
C SER A 71 20.25 22.86 -16.28
N SER A 72 20.97 23.27 -15.23
CA SER A 72 21.83 24.47 -15.24
C SER A 72 23.25 24.22 -15.78
N SER A 73 23.66 22.96 -15.93
CA SER A 73 24.98 22.58 -16.45
C SER A 73 24.94 22.03 -17.89
N SER A 74 23.80 22.10 -18.58
CA SER A 74 23.67 21.78 -20.00
C SER A 74 23.33 23.04 -20.80
N PRO A 75 24.03 23.34 -21.91
CA PRO A 75 23.69 24.48 -22.74
C PRO A 75 22.26 24.32 -23.24
N ALA A 76 21.42 25.29 -22.87
CA ALA A 76 20.02 25.45 -23.24
C ALA A 76 19.54 24.53 -24.37
N ARG A 77 18.78 23.47 -24.02
CA ARG A 77 17.87 22.85 -24.99
C ARG A 77 16.86 23.92 -25.38
N SER A 78 17.01 24.44 -26.59
CA SER A 78 16.15 25.45 -27.22
C SER A 78 14.65 25.23 -26.94
N PRO A 79 13.83 26.30 -26.87
CA PRO A 79 12.37 26.23 -26.62
C PRO A 79 11.57 25.59 -27.77
N SER A 80 12.23 24.90 -28.71
CA SER A 80 11.66 24.37 -29.94
C SER A 80 10.76 23.14 -29.73
N ARG A 81 10.84 22.46 -28.58
CA ARG A 81 10.04 21.24 -28.33
C ARG A 81 8.70 21.48 -27.65
N LYS A 82 8.51 22.58 -26.91
CA LYS A 82 7.19 22.93 -26.36
C LYS A 82 6.24 23.41 -27.46
N ARG A 83 6.75 24.27 -28.35
CA ARG A 83 6.00 24.76 -29.54
C ARG A 83 5.56 23.67 -30.53
N LYS A 84 6.31 22.56 -30.68
CA LYS A 84 5.90 21.44 -31.55
C LYS A 84 4.82 20.54 -30.93
N ARG A 85 4.75 20.44 -29.61
CA ARG A 85 3.76 19.58 -28.94
C ARG A 85 2.40 20.26 -28.84
N ASP A 86 2.39 21.58 -28.62
CA ASP A 86 1.15 22.36 -28.55
C ASP A 86 0.51 22.51 -29.94
N LYS A 87 1.31 22.71 -31.00
CA LYS A 87 0.80 22.78 -32.40
C LYS A 87 0.22 21.45 -32.91
N LYS A 88 0.66 20.30 -32.39
CA LYS A 88 0.14 18.98 -32.79
C LYS A 88 -1.24 18.69 -32.17
N LYS A 89 -1.48 19.15 -30.93
CA LYS A 89 -2.78 18.98 -30.26
C LYS A 89 -3.87 19.83 -30.91
N GLU A 90 -3.56 21.08 -31.26
CA GLU A 90 -4.51 21.98 -31.95
C GLU A 90 -4.93 21.49 -33.34
N GLU A 91 -4.08 20.70 -34.01
CA GLU A 91 -4.36 20.16 -35.35
C GLU A 91 -5.13 18.82 -35.30
N GLU A 92 -5.04 18.06 -34.20
CA GLU A 92 -5.86 16.88 -33.93
C GLU A 92 -7.30 17.28 -33.52
N GLU A 93 -7.47 18.27 -32.64
CA GLU A 93 -8.80 18.74 -32.20
C GLU A 93 -9.62 19.34 -33.36
N LYS A 94 -8.98 20.08 -34.28
CA LYS A 94 -9.65 20.62 -35.49
C LYS A 94 -10.02 19.58 -36.54
N LYS A 95 -9.41 18.39 -36.50
CA LYS A 95 -9.77 17.28 -37.40
C LYS A 95 -10.96 16.51 -36.87
N GLU A 96 -11.03 16.29 -35.56
CA GLU A 96 -12.18 15.61 -34.93
C GLU A 96 -13.47 16.44 -35.06
N GLU A 97 -13.41 17.76 -34.87
CA GLU A 97 -14.58 18.65 -35.04
C GLU A 97 -15.14 18.66 -36.49
N LYS A 98 -14.29 18.41 -37.50
CA LYS A 98 -14.69 18.37 -38.91
C LYS A 98 -15.22 17.01 -39.38
N GLU A 99 -14.98 15.94 -38.63
CA GLU A 99 -15.54 14.61 -38.88
C GLU A 99 -16.90 14.42 -38.20
N GLU A 100 -17.19 15.12 -37.11
CA GLU A 100 -18.50 15.05 -36.44
C GLU A 100 -19.60 15.91 -37.13
N GLU A 101 -19.24 16.87 -38.00
CA GLU A 101 -20.19 17.74 -38.72
C GLU A 101 -20.52 17.26 -40.16
N LYS A 102 -20.10 16.05 -40.56
CA LYS A 102 -20.36 15.44 -41.88
C LYS A 102 -21.23 14.20 -41.78
#